data_AF-A0A5C6AVY5-F1
#
_entry.id   AF-A0A5C6AVY5-F1
#
_cell.length_a   1.000
_cell.length_b   1.000
_cell.length_c   1.000
_cell.angle_alpha   90.00
_cell.angle_beta   90.00
_cell.angle_gamma   90.00
#
_symmetry.space_group_name_H-M   'P 1'
#
loop_
_entity.id
_entity.type
_entity.pdbx_description
1 polymer ?
#
loop_
_entity_poly.entity_id
_entity_poly.type
_entity_poly.pdbx_seq_one_letter_code
_entity_poly.pdbx_strand_id
1 'polypeptide(L)'
;MPGPHQLVDFGDGRKLESLAGRLVDRPSPAAEHATPRQPKLWKDAESHFDLASRTWTHRTPWPDDLSLEFVPSANHLPLLVPVQPTPFGHIGIFPEQADNWRWLIQTAATQPTATSSRRASSPQHQALNLFGYTGVSSLAIARSGMHVAHVDAAKPNVEAAKRLAAANDLAEAPIRYLVDDAVAFVQREIRRGNRYHTIVMDPPAYGHGPKSQRAPRRKATDETGKRPAKQAKAWRIGRDLPDLMQNCLDLITGRSFRLLITGHSAEMNQADVLEVLQRKLSHRRIGRLDPVFETGRMTLTDPSGRKLDAGFFVRCLVS
;
A
#
# COMPACT_ATOMS: atom_id res chain seq x y z
N MET A 1 13.03 -20.08 -7.26
CA MET A 1 12.35 -20.65 -6.07
C MET A 1 11.94 -19.51 -5.15
N PRO A 2 10.66 -19.43 -4.75
CA PRO A 2 10.21 -18.48 -3.74
C PRO A 2 10.93 -18.69 -2.40
N GLY A 3 11.02 -17.64 -1.58
CA GLY A 3 11.60 -17.73 -0.24
C GLY A 3 11.31 -16.48 0.59
N PRO A 4 11.64 -16.49 1.89
CA PRO A 4 11.27 -15.39 2.79
C PRO A 4 12.06 -14.11 2.49
N HIS A 5 11.52 -12.99 2.97
CA HIS A 5 12.29 -11.77 3.20
C HIS A 5 12.90 -11.77 4.60
N GLN A 6 14.11 -11.23 4.73
CA GLN A 6 14.73 -10.95 6.02
C GLN A 6 15.57 -9.67 5.94
N LEU A 7 15.43 -8.77 6.91
CA LEU A 7 16.43 -7.72 7.14
C LEU A 7 17.67 -8.36 7.75
N VAL A 8 18.85 -8.19 7.14
CA VAL A 8 20.10 -8.82 7.58
C VAL A 8 20.92 -7.87 8.45
N ASP A 9 21.08 -6.63 8.00
CA ASP A 9 21.82 -5.57 8.69
C ASP A 9 21.32 -4.21 8.19
N PHE A 10 21.58 -3.15 8.95
CA PHE A 10 21.30 -1.78 8.55
C PHE A 10 22.17 -0.79 9.31
N GLY A 11 22.38 0.37 8.70
CA GLY A 11 23.14 1.48 9.23
C GLY A 11 23.67 2.36 8.11
N ASP A 12 24.23 3.51 8.48
CA ASP A 12 24.83 4.50 7.58
C ASP A 12 23.91 4.86 6.40
N GLY A 13 22.60 4.95 6.66
CA GLY A 13 21.59 5.32 5.65
C GLY A 13 21.28 4.21 4.65
N ARG A 14 21.65 2.96 4.95
CA ARG A 14 21.46 1.79 4.09
C ARG A 14 20.89 0.62 4.85
N LYS A 15 20.37 -0.36 4.10
CA LYS A 15 19.98 -1.67 4.63
C LYS A 15 20.40 -2.80 3.71
N LEU A 16 20.80 -3.90 4.33
CA LEU A 16 21.12 -5.17 3.71
C LEU A 16 19.97 -6.13 3.97
N GLU A 17 19.35 -6.64 2.92
CA GLU A 17 18.19 -7.54 2.99
C GLU A 17 18.49 -8.85 2.26
N SER A 18 17.92 -9.95 2.75
CA SER A 18 17.85 -11.23 2.04
C SER A 18 16.49 -11.36 1.38
N LEU A 19 16.48 -11.51 0.06
CA LEU A 19 15.29 -11.70 -0.77
C LEU A 19 15.31 -13.12 -1.32
N ALA A 20 14.62 -14.06 -0.66
CA ALA A 20 14.67 -15.48 -1.02
C ALA A 20 16.12 -16.00 -1.11
N GLY A 21 16.96 -15.64 -0.14
CA GLY A 21 18.37 -16.02 -0.06
C GLY A 21 19.33 -15.05 -0.76
N ARG A 22 18.84 -14.11 -1.56
CA ARG A 22 19.68 -13.13 -2.26
C ARG A 22 19.98 -11.91 -1.43
N LEU A 23 21.25 -11.57 -1.25
CA LEU A 23 21.65 -10.38 -0.52
C LEU A 23 21.57 -9.12 -1.39
N VAL A 24 20.78 -8.14 -0.93
CA VAL A 24 20.52 -6.87 -1.61
C VAL A 24 20.83 -5.72 -0.68
N ASP A 25 21.74 -4.85 -1.12
CA ASP A 25 22.10 -3.60 -0.45
C ASP A 25 21.40 -2.42 -1.13
N ARG A 26 20.60 -1.67 -0.36
CA ARG A 26 19.92 -0.48 -0.87
C ARG A 26 19.78 0.64 0.16
N PRO A 27 19.61 1.90 -0.29
CA PRO A 27 19.38 3.03 0.58
C PRO A 27 18.16 2.85 1.48
N SER A 28 18.27 3.38 2.70
CA SER A 28 17.21 3.44 3.70
C SER A 28 17.47 4.65 4.60
N PRO A 29 16.82 5.81 4.33
CA PRO A 29 17.00 7.01 5.16
C PRO A 29 16.74 6.77 6.65
N ALA A 30 15.82 5.86 6.99
CA ALA A 30 15.54 5.48 8.38
C ALA A 30 16.73 4.80 9.10
N ALA A 31 17.78 4.40 8.38
CA ALA A 31 18.99 3.80 8.91
C ALA A 31 20.16 4.81 9.04
N GLU A 32 19.94 6.11 8.76
CA GLU A 32 21.01 7.13 8.75
C GLU A 32 21.76 7.26 10.07
N HIS A 33 21.05 7.10 11.20
CA HIS A 33 21.64 7.25 12.54
C HIS A 33 22.01 5.92 13.21
N ALA A 34 21.94 4.80 12.47
CA ALA A 34 22.37 3.50 12.95
C ALA A 34 23.74 3.14 12.37
N THR A 35 24.51 2.32 13.07
CA THR A 35 25.78 1.78 12.56
C THR A 35 25.62 0.31 12.16
N PRO A 36 26.10 -0.13 10.98
CA PRO A 36 26.08 -1.53 10.59
C PRO A 36 26.82 -2.41 11.62
N ARG A 37 26.24 -3.56 11.97
CA ARG A 37 26.85 -4.50 12.94
C ARG A 37 27.58 -5.66 12.29
N GLN A 38 27.35 -5.90 11.01
CA GLN A 38 27.90 -7.01 10.26
C GLN A 38 28.60 -6.54 8.98
N PRO A 39 29.58 -5.61 9.05
CA PRO A 39 30.18 -4.96 7.88
C PRO A 39 30.79 -5.94 6.86
N LYS A 40 31.15 -7.15 7.29
CA LYS A 40 31.64 -8.21 6.39
C LYS A 40 30.56 -8.67 5.39
N LEU A 41 29.31 -8.82 5.83
CA LEU A 41 28.21 -9.32 4.98
C LEU A 41 27.84 -8.37 3.84
N TRP A 42 28.06 -7.06 4.00
CA TRP A 42 27.79 -6.07 2.96
C TRP A 42 28.67 -6.27 1.73
N LYS A 43 29.87 -6.82 1.91
CA LYS A 43 30.77 -7.19 0.82
C LYS A 43 30.27 -8.39 0.02
N ASP A 44 29.25 -9.10 0.49
CA ASP A 44 28.65 -10.24 -0.17
C ASP A 44 27.34 -9.90 -0.86
N ALA A 45 26.91 -8.62 -0.84
CA ALA A 45 25.71 -8.18 -1.55
C ALA A 45 25.81 -8.53 -3.05
N GLU A 46 24.83 -9.29 -3.54
CA GLU A 46 24.70 -9.66 -4.95
C GLU A 46 24.17 -8.50 -5.79
N SER A 47 23.42 -7.59 -5.17
CA SER A 47 22.88 -6.41 -5.84
C SER A 47 23.00 -5.18 -4.95
N HIS A 48 23.41 -4.07 -5.56
CA HIS A 48 23.58 -2.78 -4.90
C HIS A 48 22.85 -1.69 -5.70
N PHE A 49 22.04 -0.88 -5.03
CA PHE A 49 21.50 0.34 -5.62
C PHE A 49 22.32 1.57 -5.18
N ASP A 50 22.83 2.29 -6.17
CA ASP A 50 23.52 3.56 -6.00
C ASP A 50 22.52 4.71 -6.18
N LEU A 51 22.31 5.51 -5.12
CA LEU A 51 21.31 6.57 -5.11
C LEU A 51 21.69 7.77 -6.00
N ALA A 52 22.99 8.06 -6.13
CA ALA A 52 23.50 9.23 -6.85
C ALA A 52 23.36 9.06 -8.36
N SER A 53 23.79 7.90 -8.86
CA SER A 53 23.67 7.51 -10.28
C SER A 53 22.28 6.94 -10.62
N ARG A 54 21.50 6.53 -9.60
CA ARG A 54 20.20 5.85 -9.73
C ARG A 54 20.29 4.55 -10.53
N THR A 55 21.38 3.81 -10.32
CA THR A 55 21.66 2.57 -11.04
C THR A 55 21.73 1.38 -10.09
N TRP A 56 21.32 0.22 -10.61
CA TRP A 56 21.58 -1.05 -9.96
C TRP A 56 22.88 -1.65 -10.52
N THR A 57 23.72 -2.16 -9.62
CA THR A 57 24.84 -3.03 -9.96
C THR A 57 24.52 -4.43 -9.46
N HIS A 58 24.70 -5.43 -10.32
CA HIS A 58 24.43 -6.83 -10.02
C HIS A 58 25.68 -7.67 -10.24
N ARG A 59 26.06 -8.49 -9.25
CA ARG A 59 27.05 -9.57 -9.45
C ARG A 59 26.43 -10.71 -10.25
N THR A 60 25.18 -11.01 -9.94
CA THR A 60 24.35 -11.99 -10.63
C THR A 60 23.02 -11.35 -10.99
N PRO A 61 22.52 -11.51 -12.22
CA PRO A 61 21.20 -11.03 -12.61
C PRO A 61 20.11 -11.57 -11.69
N TRP A 62 19.04 -10.77 -11.48
CA TRP A 62 17.86 -11.26 -10.78
C TRP A 62 17.15 -12.30 -11.65
N PRO A 63 16.74 -13.45 -11.10
CA PRO A 63 15.84 -14.36 -11.82
C PRO A 63 14.52 -13.66 -12.17
N ASP A 64 13.99 -13.94 -13.36
CA ASP A 64 12.72 -13.35 -13.81
C ASP A 64 11.53 -13.74 -12.91
N ASP A 65 11.59 -14.93 -12.32
CA ASP A 65 10.58 -15.51 -11.43
C ASP A 65 10.85 -15.25 -9.94
N LEU A 66 11.81 -14.40 -9.59
CA LEU A 66 12.14 -14.12 -8.19
C LEU A 66 10.91 -13.60 -7.44
N SER A 67 10.52 -14.33 -6.41
CA SER A 67 9.32 -14.05 -5.61
C SER A 67 9.62 -14.25 -4.14
N LEU A 68 9.01 -13.42 -3.31
CA LEU A 68 9.02 -13.59 -1.87
C LEU A 68 7.82 -14.40 -1.41
N GLU A 69 8.03 -15.22 -0.39
CA GLU A 69 6.97 -15.98 0.26
C GLU A 69 6.60 -15.32 1.59
N PHE A 70 5.32 -15.01 1.76
CA PHE A 70 4.78 -14.49 3.01
C PHE A 70 3.66 -15.39 3.53
N VAL A 71 3.78 -15.88 4.75
CA VAL A 71 2.77 -16.74 5.40
C VAL A 71 1.95 -15.91 6.38
N PRO A 72 0.67 -15.58 6.09
CA PRO A 72 -0.15 -14.76 6.99
C PRO A 72 -0.43 -15.46 8.32
N SER A 73 -0.76 -16.75 8.30
CA SER A 73 -0.84 -17.61 9.48
C SER A 73 -0.77 -19.08 9.06
N ALA A 74 -0.63 -20.00 10.03
CA ALA A 74 -0.53 -21.44 9.79
C ALA A 74 -1.69 -22.04 8.97
N ASN A 75 -2.87 -21.40 8.98
CA ASN A 75 -4.06 -21.88 8.28
C ASN A 75 -4.28 -21.22 6.91
N HIS A 76 -3.34 -20.38 6.45
CA HIS A 76 -3.42 -19.72 5.15
C HIS A 76 -2.29 -20.20 4.25
N LEU A 77 -2.63 -20.43 2.98
CA LEU A 77 -1.63 -20.60 1.95
C LEU A 77 -0.69 -19.38 1.92
N PRO A 78 0.59 -19.55 1.59
CA PRO A 78 1.50 -18.42 1.42
C PRO A 78 1.00 -17.44 0.34
N LEU A 79 1.40 -16.17 0.46
CA LEU A 79 1.35 -15.19 -0.62
C LEU A 79 2.70 -15.20 -1.33
N LEU A 80 2.69 -15.41 -2.63
CA LEU A 80 3.87 -15.32 -3.49
C LEU A 80 3.93 -13.93 -4.10
N VAL A 81 4.92 -13.13 -3.73
CA VAL A 81 5.03 -11.74 -4.18
C VAL A 81 6.20 -11.59 -5.12
N PRO A 82 5.98 -11.45 -6.44
CA PRO A 82 7.06 -11.19 -7.40
C PRO A 82 7.81 -9.91 -7.04
N VAL A 83 9.14 -9.96 -7.09
CA VAL A 83 10.02 -8.82 -6.80
C VAL A 83 10.96 -8.56 -7.96
N GLN A 84 11.20 -7.28 -8.23
CA GLN A 84 12.03 -6.84 -9.36
C GLN A 84 12.75 -5.54 -8.97
N PRO A 85 13.99 -5.31 -9.46
CA PRO A 85 14.69 -4.07 -9.22
C PRO A 85 14.00 -2.94 -9.98
N THR A 86 13.65 -1.86 -9.29
CA THR A 86 13.03 -0.67 -9.91
C THR A 86 14.06 0.43 -10.15
N PRO A 87 13.84 1.35 -11.11
CA PRO A 87 14.71 2.52 -11.32
C PRO A 87 14.79 3.52 -10.14
N PHE A 88 14.09 3.24 -9.05
CA PHE A 88 14.01 4.08 -7.85
C PHE A 88 14.65 3.41 -6.61
N GLY A 89 15.25 2.22 -6.76
CA GLY A 89 15.87 1.48 -5.67
C GLY A 89 14.88 0.67 -4.81
N HIS A 90 13.59 0.69 -5.12
CA HIS A 90 12.61 -0.22 -4.54
C HIS A 90 12.66 -1.59 -5.22
N ILE A 91 12.09 -2.60 -4.56
CA ILE A 91 12.08 -4.00 -4.98
C ILE A 91 10.68 -4.51 -5.39
N GLY A 92 9.68 -3.63 -5.46
CA GLY A 92 8.30 -4.02 -5.79
C GLY A 92 7.42 -4.38 -4.59
N ILE A 93 7.95 -4.31 -3.37
CA ILE A 93 7.22 -4.64 -2.12
C ILE A 93 7.82 -3.86 -0.94
N PHE A 94 6.99 -3.66 0.09
CA PHE A 94 7.36 -3.13 1.40
C PHE A 94 7.07 -4.19 2.48
N PRO A 95 8.03 -5.08 2.78
CA PRO A 95 7.83 -6.22 3.68
C PRO A 95 7.38 -5.85 5.10
N GLU A 96 7.66 -4.62 5.55
CA GLU A 96 7.18 -4.04 6.81
C GLU A 96 5.65 -3.98 6.93
N GLN A 97 4.92 -4.06 5.81
CA GLN A 97 3.45 -4.11 5.75
C GLN A 97 2.86 -5.49 6.09
N ALA A 98 3.71 -6.51 6.28
CA ALA A 98 3.34 -7.89 6.60
C ALA A 98 2.20 -8.01 7.64
N ASP A 99 2.33 -7.32 8.77
CA ASP A 99 1.35 -7.38 9.85
C ASP A 99 0.01 -6.73 9.45
N ASN A 100 0.04 -5.71 8.59
CA ASN A 100 -1.17 -5.09 8.05
C ASN A 100 -1.90 -6.04 7.09
N TRP A 101 -1.17 -6.78 6.26
CA TRP A 101 -1.78 -7.81 5.40
C TRP A 101 -2.40 -8.94 6.23
N ARG A 102 -1.71 -9.37 7.28
CA ARG A 102 -2.26 -10.34 8.24
C ARG A 102 -3.54 -9.81 8.89
N TRP A 103 -3.54 -8.56 9.34
CA TRP A 103 -4.74 -7.93 9.88
C TRP A 103 -5.90 -7.87 8.88
N LEU A 104 -5.64 -7.50 7.61
CA LEU A 104 -6.65 -7.47 6.56
C LEU A 104 -7.29 -8.84 6.30
N ILE A 105 -6.49 -9.91 6.37
CA ILE A 105 -6.94 -11.29 6.19
C ILE A 105 -7.73 -11.76 7.41
N GLN A 106 -7.21 -11.57 8.62
CA GLN A 106 -7.78 -12.11 9.86
C GLN A 106 -9.06 -11.40 10.32
N THR A 107 -9.18 -10.10 10.05
CA THR A 107 -10.35 -9.31 10.45
C THR A 107 -11.44 -9.28 9.40
N ALA A 108 -11.24 -9.95 8.26
CA ALA A 108 -12.32 -10.08 7.30
C ALA A 108 -13.40 -10.97 7.92
N ALA A 109 -14.66 -10.56 7.82
CA ALA A 109 -15.76 -11.38 8.30
C ALA A 109 -15.64 -12.77 7.66
N THR A 110 -15.65 -13.83 8.48
CA THR A 110 -15.72 -15.20 7.99
C THR A 110 -16.98 -15.33 7.14
N GLN A 111 -16.82 -15.55 5.84
CA GLN A 111 -17.96 -15.70 4.93
C GLN A 111 -18.73 -16.97 5.29
N PRO A 112 -20.07 -16.92 5.36
CA PRO A 112 -20.89 -18.08 5.05
C PRO A 112 -20.60 -18.52 3.61
N THR A 113 -20.43 -19.82 3.43
CA THR A 113 -20.14 -20.50 2.17
C THR A 113 -20.97 -19.99 0.98
N ALA A 114 -20.27 -19.81 -0.15
CA ALA A 114 -20.78 -19.47 -1.48
C ALA A 114 -22.14 -20.11 -1.83
N THR A 115 -23.26 -19.42 -1.59
CA THR A 115 -24.59 -19.89 -2.06
C THR A 115 -25.57 -18.76 -2.44
N SER A 116 -25.12 -17.50 -2.54
CA SER A 116 -26.04 -16.41 -2.90
C SER A 116 -25.41 -15.42 -3.88
N SER A 117 -25.59 -15.70 -5.17
CA SER A 117 -25.23 -14.83 -6.30
C SER A 117 -25.89 -13.43 -6.26
N ARG A 118 -26.82 -13.19 -5.33
CA ARG A 118 -27.48 -11.89 -5.12
C ARG A 118 -26.73 -10.93 -4.18
N ARG A 119 -25.62 -11.35 -3.54
CA ARG A 119 -24.85 -10.52 -2.57
C ARG A 119 -23.59 -9.87 -3.12
N ALA A 120 -23.20 -10.11 -4.37
CA ALA A 120 -21.97 -9.55 -4.97
C ALA A 120 -21.91 -7.99 -4.98
N SER A 121 -23.06 -7.31 -4.90
CA SER A 121 -23.19 -5.85 -4.81
C SER A 121 -23.39 -5.32 -3.39
N SER A 122 -23.42 -6.19 -2.37
CA SER A 122 -23.55 -5.73 -0.98
C SER A 122 -22.33 -4.92 -0.59
N PRO A 123 -22.51 -3.71 -0.04
CA PRO A 123 -21.38 -2.89 0.39
C PRO A 123 -20.45 -3.57 1.42
N GLN A 124 -20.96 -4.56 2.17
CA GLN A 124 -20.18 -5.38 3.12
C GLN A 124 -19.05 -6.18 2.45
N HIS A 125 -19.13 -6.41 1.13
CA HIS A 125 -18.11 -7.12 0.38
C HIS A 125 -17.25 -6.19 -0.48
N GLN A 126 -17.46 -4.87 -0.42
CA GLN A 126 -16.71 -3.90 -1.22
C GLN A 126 -15.51 -3.37 -0.45
N ALA A 127 -14.35 -3.36 -1.08
CA ALA A 127 -13.12 -2.81 -0.55
C ALA A 127 -12.48 -1.81 -1.52
N LEU A 128 -11.78 -0.83 -0.96
CA LEU A 128 -11.06 0.21 -1.69
C LEU A 128 -9.62 0.24 -1.20
N ASN A 129 -8.66 0.08 -2.11
CA ASN A 129 -7.23 0.23 -1.82
C ASN A 129 -6.70 1.44 -2.61
N LEU A 130 -6.41 2.53 -1.89
CA LEU A 130 -5.89 3.78 -2.44
C LEU A 130 -4.38 3.83 -2.30
N PHE A 131 -3.71 4.31 -3.35
CA PHE A 131 -2.25 4.26 -3.47
C PHE A 131 -1.76 2.80 -3.39
N GLY A 132 -2.45 1.93 -4.12
CA GLY A 132 -2.37 0.48 -3.93
C GLY A 132 -1.04 -0.16 -4.32
N TYR A 133 -0.14 0.57 -4.97
CA TYR A 133 1.18 0.13 -5.41
C TYR A 133 1.10 -1.22 -6.17
N THR A 134 1.96 -2.18 -5.86
CA THR A 134 1.99 -3.51 -6.47
C THR A 134 0.88 -4.44 -5.97
N GLY A 135 -0.04 -3.95 -5.13
CA GLY A 135 -1.32 -4.61 -4.89
C GLY A 135 -1.36 -5.69 -3.80
N VAL A 136 -0.35 -5.83 -2.94
CA VAL A 136 -0.34 -6.87 -1.89
C VAL A 136 -1.52 -6.73 -0.93
N SER A 137 -1.86 -5.50 -0.51
CA SER A 137 -3.06 -5.25 0.30
C SER A 137 -4.35 -5.59 -0.45
N SER A 138 -4.41 -5.34 -1.77
CA SER A 138 -5.56 -5.74 -2.59
C SER A 138 -5.70 -7.25 -2.67
N LEU A 139 -4.58 -7.98 -2.82
CA LEU A 139 -4.56 -9.43 -2.85
C LEU A 139 -5.00 -10.01 -1.50
N ALA A 140 -4.47 -9.48 -0.39
CA ALA A 140 -4.83 -9.87 0.97
C ALA A 140 -6.35 -9.73 1.22
N ILE A 141 -6.93 -8.62 0.76
CA ILE A 141 -8.38 -8.39 0.85
C ILE A 141 -9.16 -9.33 -0.08
N ALA A 142 -8.75 -9.47 -1.34
CA ALA A 142 -9.44 -10.34 -2.31
C ALA A 142 -9.46 -11.80 -1.87
N ARG A 143 -8.40 -12.27 -1.19
CA ARG A 143 -8.32 -13.63 -0.62
C ARG A 143 -9.39 -13.91 0.44
N SER A 144 -9.97 -12.86 1.05
CA SER A 144 -11.11 -12.97 1.96
C SER A 144 -12.48 -12.99 1.26
N GLY A 145 -12.50 -13.04 -0.08
CA GLY A 145 -13.73 -13.07 -0.88
C GLY A 145 -14.38 -11.70 -1.11
N MET A 146 -13.65 -10.61 -0.86
CA MET A 146 -14.12 -9.24 -1.11
C MET A 146 -13.85 -8.79 -2.55
N HIS A 147 -14.71 -7.91 -3.05
CA HIS A 147 -14.55 -7.17 -4.30
C HIS A 147 -13.68 -5.94 -4.05
N VAL A 148 -12.59 -5.78 -4.80
CA VAL A 148 -11.58 -4.76 -4.52
C VAL A 148 -11.51 -3.73 -5.64
N ALA A 149 -11.64 -2.45 -5.33
CA ALA A 149 -11.19 -1.36 -6.19
C ALA A 149 -9.72 -1.04 -5.85
N HIS A 150 -8.80 -1.45 -6.71
CA HIS A 150 -7.37 -1.15 -6.60
C HIS A 150 -7.06 0.12 -7.39
N VAL A 151 -6.59 1.17 -6.72
CA VAL A 151 -6.34 2.48 -7.31
C VAL A 151 -4.88 2.89 -7.11
N ASP A 152 -4.16 3.09 -8.22
CA ASP A 152 -2.82 3.66 -8.22
C ASP A 152 -2.63 4.62 -9.40
N ALA A 153 -1.85 5.68 -9.21
CA ALA A 153 -1.59 6.67 -10.25
C ALA A 153 -0.69 6.13 -11.38
N ALA A 154 0.16 5.15 -11.09
CA ALA A 154 1.16 4.64 -11.99
C ALA A 154 0.70 3.35 -12.67
N LYS A 155 0.56 3.37 -14.00
CA LYS A 155 0.24 2.18 -14.81
C LYS A 155 1.16 0.98 -14.50
N PRO A 156 2.49 1.13 -14.35
CA PRO A 156 3.35 -0.01 -14.01
C PRO A 156 2.98 -0.70 -12.68
N ASN A 157 2.54 0.05 -11.67
CA ASN A 157 2.09 -0.50 -10.38
C ASN A 157 0.82 -1.32 -10.54
N VAL A 158 -0.16 -0.78 -11.28
CA VAL A 158 -1.43 -1.48 -11.55
C VAL A 158 -1.21 -2.77 -12.35
N GLU A 159 -0.30 -2.77 -13.32
CA GLU A 159 0.06 -4.00 -14.05
C GLU A 159 0.82 -4.99 -13.16
N ALA A 160 1.64 -4.51 -12.22
CA ALA A 160 2.27 -5.38 -11.22
C ALA A 160 1.22 -6.02 -10.29
N ALA A 161 0.19 -5.29 -9.89
CA ALA A 161 -0.92 -5.84 -9.09
C ALA A 161 -1.68 -6.96 -9.82
N LYS A 162 -1.86 -6.85 -11.14
CA LYS A 162 -2.45 -7.93 -11.95
C LYS A 162 -1.56 -9.18 -11.98
N ARG A 163 -0.24 -8.99 -12.20
CA ARG A 163 0.72 -10.11 -12.19
C ARG A 163 0.79 -10.78 -10.82
N LEU A 164 0.74 -10.00 -9.75
CA LEU A 164 0.67 -10.50 -8.39
C LEU A 164 -0.57 -11.39 -8.17
N ALA A 165 -1.74 -10.94 -8.61
CA ALA A 165 -2.96 -11.74 -8.50
C ALA A 165 -2.86 -13.05 -9.30
N ALA A 166 -2.32 -13.00 -10.53
CA ALA A 166 -2.09 -14.19 -11.34
C ALA A 166 -1.11 -15.18 -10.69
N ALA A 167 -0.04 -14.69 -10.06
CA ALA A 167 0.95 -15.52 -9.36
C ALA A 167 0.40 -16.20 -8.09
N ASN A 168 -0.81 -15.85 -7.65
CA ASN A 168 -1.46 -16.38 -6.45
C ASN A 168 -2.81 -17.04 -6.76
N ASP A 169 -3.05 -17.47 -8.01
CA ASP A 169 -4.30 -18.10 -8.46
C ASP A 169 -5.55 -17.23 -8.21
N LEU A 170 -5.38 -15.91 -8.19
CA LEU A 170 -6.43 -14.91 -7.98
C LEU A 170 -6.62 -13.99 -9.19
N ALA A 171 -6.21 -14.44 -10.38
CA ALA A 171 -6.41 -13.70 -11.64
C ALA A 171 -7.89 -13.36 -11.90
N GLU A 172 -8.79 -14.30 -11.60
CA GLU A 172 -10.24 -14.17 -11.76
C GLU A 172 -10.94 -13.61 -10.51
N ALA A 173 -10.18 -13.24 -9.47
CA ALA A 173 -10.75 -12.60 -8.29
C ALA A 173 -11.34 -11.23 -8.69
N PRO A 174 -12.42 -10.77 -8.02
CA PRO A 174 -13.12 -9.54 -8.39
C PRO A 174 -12.34 -8.27 -8.00
N ILE A 175 -11.21 -8.03 -8.66
CA ILE A 175 -10.34 -6.87 -8.46
C ILE A 175 -10.47 -5.94 -9.67
N ARG A 176 -10.98 -4.74 -9.44
CA ARG A 176 -11.02 -3.65 -10.42
C ARG A 176 -9.73 -2.85 -10.34
N TYR A 177 -8.87 -3.04 -11.35
CA TYR A 177 -7.58 -2.38 -11.49
C TYR A 177 -7.72 -0.99 -12.16
N LEU A 178 -7.37 0.07 -11.45
CA LEU A 178 -7.61 1.45 -11.88
C LEU A 178 -6.32 2.27 -11.86
N VAL A 179 -5.94 2.78 -13.04
CA VAL A 179 -4.89 3.80 -13.17
C VAL A 179 -5.53 5.17 -12.98
N ASP A 180 -5.48 5.71 -11.77
CA ASP A 180 -6.26 6.90 -11.40
C ASP A 180 -5.65 7.70 -10.24
N ASP A 181 -6.06 8.97 -10.14
CA ASP A 181 -5.77 9.79 -8.97
C ASP A 181 -6.68 9.37 -7.80
N ALA A 182 -6.10 9.00 -6.66
CA ALA A 182 -6.85 8.51 -5.50
C ALA A 182 -7.90 9.51 -5.00
N VAL A 183 -7.55 10.80 -4.90
CA VAL A 183 -8.46 11.84 -4.41
C VAL A 183 -9.62 12.05 -5.39
N ALA A 184 -9.33 12.20 -6.68
CA ALA A 184 -10.35 12.40 -7.70
C ALA A 184 -11.24 11.16 -7.86
N PHE A 185 -10.69 9.95 -7.66
CA PHE A 185 -11.44 8.70 -7.66
C PHE A 185 -12.43 8.66 -6.51
N VAL A 186 -11.99 8.91 -5.27
CA VAL A 186 -12.87 8.98 -4.10
C VAL A 186 -14.00 9.99 -4.32
N GLN A 187 -13.70 11.18 -4.83
CA GLN A 187 -14.72 12.19 -5.14
C GLN A 187 -15.74 11.74 -6.20
N ARG A 188 -15.35 10.88 -7.15
CA ARG A 188 -16.28 10.27 -8.11
C ARG A 188 -17.15 9.22 -7.44
N GLU A 189 -16.58 8.38 -6.60
CA GLU A 189 -17.31 7.34 -5.90
C GLU A 189 -18.36 7.92 -4.94
N ILE A 190 -18.04 9.04 -4.26
CA ILE A 190 -19.02 9.77 -3.43
C ILE A 190 -20.19 10.24 -4.29
N ARG A 191 -19.91 10.90 -5.43
CA ARG A 191 -20.95 11.38 -6.36
C ARG A 191 -21.79 10.26 -6.96
N ARG A 192 -21.23 9.06 -7.11
CA ARG A 192 -21.92 7.86 -7.60
C ARG A 192 -22.71 7.15 -6.51
N GLY A 193 -22.57 7.55 -5.25
CA GLY A 193 -23.22 6.87 -4.14
C GLY A 193 -22.61 5.52 -3.79
N ASN A 194 -21.40 5.21 -4.27
CA ASN A 194 -20.73 3.95 -3.95
C ASN A 194 -20.33 3.91 -2.48
N ARG A 195 -20.21 2.70 -1.93
CA ARG A 195 -19.86 2.48 -0.53
C ARG A 195 -18.90 1.30 -0.38
N TYR A 196 -18.06 1.36 0.63
CA TYR A 196 -17.00 0.39 0.90
C TYR A 196 -16.97 0.01 2.38
N HIS A 197 -16.88 -1.29 2.65
CA HIS A 197 -16.70 -1.83 4.00
C HIS A 197 -15.25 -1.73 4.46
N THR A 198 -14.30 -1.95 3.56
CA THR A 198 -12.86 -1.91 3.87
C THR A 198 -12.17 -0.85 3.03
N ILE A 199 -11.49 0.10 3.66
CA ILE A 199 -10.70 1.11 2.97
C ILE A 199 -9.25 1.04 3.46
N VAL A 200 -8.31 0.93 2.53
CA VAL A 200 -6.87 1.01 2.77
C VAL A 200 -6.34 2.28 2.10
N MET A 201 -5.48 3.01 2.82
CA MET A 201 -4.80 4.20 2.33
C MET A 201 -3.32 4.10 2.66
N ASP A 202 -2.47 4.06 1.62
CA ASP A 202 -1.00 4.11 1.77
C ASP A 202 -0.40 5.33 1.05
N PRO A 203 -0.80 6.56 1.42
CA PRO A 203 -0.37 7.76 0.73
C PRO A 203 1.14 7.97 0.81
N PRO A 204 1.81 8.37 -0.28
CA PRO A 204 3.20 8.79 -0.21
C PRO A 204 3.31 10.12 0.56
N ALA A 205 4.49 10.43 1.10
CA ALA A 205 4.74 11.72 1.73
C ALA A 205 4.52 12.89 0.75
N TYR A 206 5.01 12.73 -0.48
CA TYR A 206 4.84 13.65 -1.61
C TYR A 206 4.47 12.87 -2.87
N GLY A 207 3.66 13.47 -3.74
CA GLY A 207 3.32 12.84 -5.01
C GLY A 207 2.72 13.79 -6.02
N HIS A 208 2.47 13.27 -7.21
CA HIS A 208 1.70 13.93 -8.25
C HIS A 208 0.67 12.95 -8.77
N GLY A 209 -0.59 13.39 -8.90
CA GLY A 209 -1.60 12.60 -9.60
C GLY A 209 -1.23 12.43 -11.09
N PRO A 210 -1.83 11.46 -11.80
CA PRO A 210 -1.66 11.34 -13.24
C PRO A 210 -2.13 12.65 -13.92
N LYS A 211 -1.39 13.11 -14.93
CA LYS A 211 -1.83 14.26 -15.76
C LYS A 211 -3.18 13.90 -16.37
N SER A 212 -4.21 14.70 -16.07
CA SER A 212 -5.56 14.48 -16.63
C SER A 212 -5.51 14.63 -18.14
N GLN A 213 -5.81 13.56 -18.88
CA GLN A 213 -6.07 13.62 -20.32
C GLN A 213 -7.44 14.23 -20.64
N ARG A 214 -8.32 14.40 -19.64
CA ARG A 214 -9.67 14.96 -19.85
C ARG A 214 -9.64 16.47 -19.69
N ALA A 215 -9.99 17.16 -20.78
CA ALA A 215 -10.10 18.60 -20.83
C ALA A 215 -11.26 19.12 -19.93
N PRO A 216 -11.10 20.29 -19.27
CA PRO A 216 -12.22 20.95 -18.62
C PRO A 216 -13.29 21.34 -19.65
N ARG A 217 -14.57 21.19 -19.28
CA ARG A 217 -15.67 21.86 -19.97
C ARG A 217 -15.53 23.36 -19.71
N ARG A 218 -15.06 24.10 -20.71
CA ARG A 218 -14.83 25.57 -20.78
C ARG A 218 -13.49 26.09 -20.25
N LYS A 219 -12.56 26.38 -21.18
CA LYS A 219 -11.69 27.58 -21.26
C LYS A 219 -10.95 27.58 -22.62
N ALA A 220 -10.55 28.78 -23.08
CA ALA A 220 -10.01 29.07 -24.41
C ALA A 220 -8.71 28.30 -24.74
N THR A 221 -8.50 28.03 -26.03
CA THR A 221 -7.30 27.41 -26.65
C THR A 221 -6.11 28.37 -26.65
N ASP A 222 -4.88 27.85 -26.60
CA ASP A 222 -3.67 28.66 -26.78
C ASP A 222 -3.38 28.94 -28.28
N GLU A 223 -2.38 29.79 -28.56
CA GLU A 223 -1.97 30.24 -29.91
C GLU A 223 -1.48 29.11 -30.84
N THR A 224 -1.23 27.90 -30.30
CA THR A 224 -0.86 26.71 -31.08
C THR A 224 -2.04 25.78 -31.36
N GLY A 225 -3.25 26.16 -30.96
CA GLY A 225 -4.46 25.34 -31.11
C GLY A 225 -4.50 24.12 -30.19
N LYS A 226 -3.48 23.91 -29.34
CA LYS A 226 -3.48 22.89 -28.31
C LYS A 226 -4.07 23.47 -27.01
N ARG A 227 -4.69 22.63 -26.20
CA ARG A 227 -5.14 23.03 -24.86
C ARG A 227 -4.14 22.51 -23.83
N PRO A 228 -3.70 23.32 -22.87
CA PRO A 228 -2.77 22.85 -21.85
C PRO A 228 -3.45 21.78 -20.99
N ALA A 229 -2.77 20.65 -20.80
CA ALA A 229 -3.21 19.62 -19.87
C ALA A 229 -3.34 20.21 -18.47
N LYS A 230 -4.43 19.93 -17.75
CA LYS A 230 -4.56 20.36 -16.35
C LYS A 230 -3.47 19.65 -15.55
N GLN A 231 -2.51 20.41 -15.04
CA GLN A 231 -1.44 19.88 -14.20
C GLN A 231 -2.09 19.22 -12.97
N ALA A 232 -1.68 17.99 -12.69
CA ALA A 232 -2.19 17.28 -11.52
C ALA A 232 -1.81 18.06 -10.25
N LYS A 233 -2.74 18.18 -9.30
CA LYS A 233 -2.47 18.82 -8.02
C LYS A 233 -1.33 18.04 -7.36
N ALA A 234 -0.27 18.72 -6.94
CA ALA A 234 0.78 18.09 -6.12
C ALA A 234 0.14 17.60 -4.80
N TRP A 235 0.47 16.37 -4.39
CA TRP A 235 0.04 15.76 -3.14
C TRP A 235 1.09 16.01 -2.05
N ARG A 236 0.63 16.37 -0.85
CA ARG A 236 1.43 16.42 0.39
C ARG A 236 0.63 15.79 1.51
N ILE A 237 1.20 14.78 2.17
CA ILE A 237 0.48 14.00 3.20
C ILE A 237 -0.06 14.89 4.33
N GLY A 238 0.76 15.80 4.88
CA GLY A 238 0.32 16.66 5.99
C GLY A 238 -0.80 17.63 5.62
N ARG A 239 -0.91 18.02 4.34
CA ARG A 239 -1.94 18.95 3.85
C ARG A 239 -3.21 18.22 3.40
N ASP A 240 -3.06 17.16 2.60
CA ASP A 240 -4.18 16.59 1.84
C ASP A 240 -4.79 15.34 2.50
N LEU A 241 -4.06 14.64 3.40
CA LEU A 241 -4.56 13.43 4.04
C LEU A 241 -5.82 13.67 4.89
N PRO A 242 -5.94 14.74 5.70
CA PRO A 242 -7.15 14.97 6.50
C PRO A 242 -8.44 15.07 5.66
N ASP A 243 -8.38 15.71 4.49
CA ASP A 243 -9.52 15.82 3.58
C ASP A 243 -9.82 14.49 2.90
N LEU A 244 -8.78 13.75 2.48
CA LEU A 244 -8.96 12.41 1.92
C LEU A 244 -9.61 11.47 2.94
N MET A 245 -9.17 11.49 4.20
CA MET A 245 -9.75 10.71 5.28
C MET A 245 -11.24 11.04 5.46
N GLN A 246 -11.62 12.32 5.43
CA GLN A 246 -13.02 12.72 5.48
C GLN A 246 -13.83 12.08 4.35
N ASN A 247 -13.34 12.22 3.12
CA ASN A 247 -14.00 11.70 1.94
C ASN A 247 -14.11 10.17 1.99
N CYS A 248 -13.10 9.47 2.50
CA CYS A 248 -13.15 8.03 2.72
C CYS A 248 -14.19 7.65 3.78
N LEU A 249 -14.32 8.40 4.89
CA LEU A 249 -15.40 8.17 5.85
C LEU A 249 -16.78 8.34 5.20
N ASP A 250 -16.95 9.26 4.24
CA ASP A 250 -18.19 9.45 3.47
C ASP A 250 -18.51 8.28 2.53
N LEU A 251 -17.51 7.46 2.20
CA LEU A 251 -17.65 6.21 1.46
C LEU A 251 -17.92 4.98 2.34
N ILE A 252 -17.77 5.07 3.65
CA ILE A 252 -17.91 3.92 4.54
C ILE A 252 -19.37 3.46 4.66
N THR A 253 -19.55 2.15 4.83
CA THR A 253 -20.83 1.47 4.98
C THR A 253 -21.34 1.43 6.42
N GLY A 254 -22.57 1.87 6.66
CA GLY A 254 -23.33 1.49 7.85
C GLY A 254 -22.64 1.77 9.19
N ARG A 255 -22.78 0.83 10.12
CA ARG A 255 -22.20 0.87 11.48
C ARG A 255 -20.99 -0.03 11.68
N SER A 256 -20.56 -0.75 10.63
CA SER A 256 -19.49 -1.75 10.67
C SER A 256 -18.54 -1.53 9.49
N PHE A 257 -17.24 -1.39 9.77
CA PHE A 257 -16.23 -1.10 8.75
C PHE A 257 -14.80 -1.32 9.23
N ARG A 258 -13.89 -1.33 8.26
CA ARG A 258 -12.44 -1.43 8.46
C ARG A 258 -11.72 -0.31 7.73
N LEU A 259 -10.82 0.36 8.43
CA LEU A 259 -9.97 1.39 7.85
C LEU A 259 -8.52 1.08 8.23
N LEU A 260 -7.63 1.06 7.24
CA LEU A 260 -6.18 0.98 7.43
C LEU A 260 -5.55 2.19 6.77
N ILE A 261 -4.71 2.90 7.53
CA ILE A 261 -3.91 4.02 7.06
C ILE A 261 -2.46 3.71 7.40
N THR A 262 -1.59 3.77 6.41
CA THR A 262 -0.14 3.64 6.59
C THR A 262 0.57 4.85 6.05
N GLY A 263 1.81 5.07 6.47
CA GLY A 263 2.59 6.19 5.96
C GLY A 263 4.07 6.11 6.30
N HIS A 264 4.87 6.65 5.39
CA HIS A 264 6.33 6.74 5.47
C HIS A 264 6.74 8.22 5.39
N SER A 265 6.35 9.02 6.39
CA SER A 265 6.56 10.48 6.41
C SER A 265 7.14 10.95 7.73
N ALA A 266 7.98 11.99 7.67
CA ALA A 266 8.40 12.76 8.82
C ALA A 266 7.41 13.90 9.18
N GLU A 267 6.57 14.32 8.22
CA GLU A 267 5.58 15.40 8.43
C GLU A 267 4.39 14.97 9.29
N MET A 268 4.12 13.66 9.37
CA MET A 268 2.94 13.12 10.02
C MET A 268 3.21 11.72 10.56
N ASN A 269 2.66 11.41 11.74
CA ASN A 269 2.80 10.12 12.40
C ASN A 269 1.42 9.51 12.77
N GLN A 270 1.43 8.35 13.43
CA GLN A 270 0.22 7.64 13.82
C GLN A 270 -0.69 8.42 14.79
N ALA A 271 -0.13 9.26 15.66
CA ALA A 271 -0.90 10.05 16.63
C ALA A 271 -1.69 11.15 15.90
N ASP A 272 -1.07 11.83 14.94
CA ASP A 272 -1.75 12.86 14.12
C ASP A 272 -2.93 12.26 13.36
N VAL A 273 -2.72 11.09 12.73
CA VAL A 273 -3.77 10.38 11.99
C VAL A 273 -4.88 9.91 12.93
N LEU A 274 -4.52 9.37 14.10
CA LEU A 274 -5.49 8.92 15.11
C LEU A 274 -6.36 10.09 15.61
N GLU A 275 -5.76 11.24 15.92
CA GLU A 275 -6.48 12.43 16.37
C GLU A 275 -7.50 12.90 15.32
N VAL A 276 -7.07 12.96 14.05
CA VAL A 276 -7.96 13.34 12.94
C VAL A 276 -9.11 12.33 12.79
N LEU A 277 -8.85 11.03 12.91
CA LEU A 277 -9.91 10.01 12.84
C LEU A 277 -10.90 10.13 14.00
N GLN A 278 -10.41 10.22 15.23
CA GLN A 278 -11.26 10.32 16.43
C GLN A 278 -12.15 11.56 16.36
N ARG A 279 -11.60 12.72 15.98
CA ARG A 279 -12.36 13.96 15.79
C ARG A 279 -13.43 13.84 14.72
N LYS A 280 -13.12 13.19 13.59
CA LYS A 280 -14.09 13.05 12.47
C LYS A 280 -15.19 12.03 12.79
N LEU A 281 -14.86 10.96 13.51
CA LEU A 281 -15.83 9.95 13.92
C LEU A 281 -16.76 10.46 15.02
N SER A 282 -16.27 11.27 15.97
CA SER A 282 -17.12 11.84 17.03
C SER A 282 -18.16 12.84 16.50
N HIS A 283 -17.86 13.54 15.40
CA HIS A 283 -18.79 14.48 14.76
C HIS A 283 -19.89 13.79 13.94
N ARG A 284 -19.78 12.49 13.67
CA ARG A 284 -20.78 11.75 12.90
C ARG A 284 -21.96 11.37 13.77
N ARG A 285 -23.17 11.82 13.40
CA ARG A 285 -24.45 11.46 14.03
C ARG A 285 -24.89 10.00 13.76
N ILE A 286 -23.97 9.03 13.73
CA ILE A 286 -24.24 7.63 13.38
C ILE A 286 -24.35 6.81 14.68
N GLY A 287 -25.29 7.13 15.57
CA GLY A 287 -25.43 6.41 16.85
C GLY A 287 -24.12 6.31 17.65
N ARG A 288 -24.06 5.44 18.65
CA ARG A 288 -22.81 5.16 19.39
C ARG A 288 -22.00 4.12 18.61
N LEU A 289 -21.08 4.58 17.76
CA LEU A 289 -20.02 3.72 17.21
C LEU A 289 -19.04 3.38 18.34
N ASP A 290 -18.50 2.16 18.33
CA ASP A 290 -17.45 1.72 19.27
C ASP A 290 -16.18 1.33 18.49
N PRO A 291 -15.41 2.32 18.00
CA PRO A 291 -14.24 2.06 17.18
C PRO A 291 -13.09 1.52 18.02
N VAL A 292 -12.58 0.36 17.62
CA VAL A 292 -11.33 -0.20 18.13
C VAL A 292 -10.19 0.29 17.27
N PHE A 293 -9.24 0.99 17.88
CA PHE A 293 -8.03 1.49 17.23
C PHE A 293 -6.82 0.65 17.62
N GLU A 294 -6.00 0.32 16.63
CA GLU A 294 -4.67 -0.25 16.82
C GLU A 294 -3.70 0.63 16.02
N THR A 295 -2.68 1.18 16.67
CA THR A 295 -1.72 2.09 16.05
C THR A 295 -0.30 1.73 16.46
N GLY A 296 0.68 2.05 15.63
CA GLY A 296 2.06 1.75 15.95
C GLY A 296 3.03 2.09 14.83
N ARG A 297 4.27 1.66 15.04
CA ARG A 297 5.34 1.72 14.04
C ARG A 297 5.41 0.41 13.28
N MET A 298 5.57 0.51 11.96
CA MET A 298 5.97 -0.63 11.14
C MET A 298 7.48 -0.76 11.26
N THR A 299 7.99 -1.96 11.54
CA THR A 299 9.42 -2.18 11.74
C THR A 299 9.89 -3.45 11.07
N LEU A 300 11.12 -3.43 10.56
CA LEU A 300 11.85 -4.62 10.16
C LEU A 300 12.88 -4.97 11.24
N THR A 301 13.00 -6.24 11.60
CA THR A 301 13.90 -6.69 12.67
C THR A 301 15.04 -7.52 12.09
N ASP A 302 16.28 -7.19 12.46
CA ASP A 302 17.46 -7.97 12.07
C ASP A 302 17.66 -9.20 12.98
N PRO A 303 18.56 -10.14 12.65
CA PRO A 303 18.79 -11.34 13.48
C PRO A 303 19.33 -11.04 14.88
N SER A 304 19.86 -9.83 15.13
CA SER A 304 20.33 -9.38 16.44
C SER A 304 19.24 -8.71 17.29
N GLY A 305 18.01 -8.63 16.76
CA GLY A 305 16.87 -8.00 17.42
C GLY A 305 16.79 -6.48 17.28
N ARG A 306 17.67 -5.86 16.47
CA ARG A 306 17.54 -4.42 16.18
C ARG A 306 16.37 -4.18 15.26
N LYS A 307 15.64 -3.10 15.53
CA LYS A 307 14.47 -2.69 14.75
C LYS A 307 14.80 -1.48 13.88
N LEU A 308 14.61 -1.62 12.59
CA LEU A 308 14.60 -0.52 11.63
C LEU A 308 13.17 0.01 11.53
N ASP A 309 12.98 1.29 11.88
CA ASP A 309 11.70 1.97 11.73
C ASP A 309 11.38 2.17 10.24
N ALA A 310 10.21 1.69 9.81
CA ALA A 310 9.76 1.73 8.44
C ALA A 310 8.41 2.45 8.30
N GLY A 311 8.11 3.39 9.19
CA GLY A 311 6.89 4.20 9.11
C GLY A 311 5.83 3.80 10.13
N PHE A 312 4.59 4.18 9.90
CA PHE A 312 3.51 4.01 10.86
C PHE A 312 2.28 3.33 10.25
N PHE A 313 1.42 2.81 11.13
CA PHE A 313 0.09 2.35 10.79
C PHE A 313 -0.96 2.84 11.79
N VAL A 314 -2.19 3.00 11.31
CA VAL A 314 -3.41 3.23 12.09
C VAL A 314 -4.49 2.32 11.50
N ARG A 315 -4.96 1.37 12.30
CA ARG A 315 -6.09 0.50 12.00
C ARG A 315 -7.28 0.94 12.83
N CYS A 316 -8.44 0.99 12.21
CA CYS A 316 -9.72 1.21 12.87
C CYS A 316 -10.69 0.12 12.44
N LEU A 317 -11.24 -0.59 13.42
CA LEU A 317 -12.27 -1.60 13.25
C LEU A 317 -13.51 -1.14 14.00
N VAL A 318 -14.65 -1.13 13.33
CA VAL A 318 -15.96 -0.97 13.95
C VAL A 318 -16.77 -2.20 13.58
N SER A 319 -17.32 -2.89 14.59
CA SER A 319 -18.09 -4.13 14.42
C SER A 319 -19.57 -3.87 14.21
#